data_AF-A0A532TLB3-F1
#
_entry.id   AF-A0A532TLB3-F1
#
_cell.length_a   1.000
_cell.length_b   1.000
_cell.length_c   1.000
_cell.angle_alpha   90.00
_cell.angle_beta   90.00
_cell.angle_gamma   90.00
#
_symmetry.space_group_name_H-M   'P 1'
#
loop_
_entity.id
_entity.type
_entity.pdbx_description
1 polymer ?
#
loop_
_entity_poly.entity_id
_entity_poly.type
_entity_poly.pdbx_seq_one_letter_code
_entity_poly.pdbx_strand_id
1 'polypeptide(L)'
;MDVSDWMKYELRNFPLKRKEFDEKMSFAEKNLFSLGLKDVSEEIGKENAKWFIANIHSIQEKLGYEKKAMVVDAPNFSFQTSSNKFRRGVPEGAWFMWVDNTYDFVPADFEIDFCGMLIGTVEEDLSLERILDTLYKMREKRYEIDNVEIERSYFWPGSHFLKLYDVKNYKALDLPKNVAVLHTSSNKMRNQLKDFVRERAKEIKTPFGITRILRGSDAREYEKYCKYASDFSKRKRQILFEEIFDGETIANHNHCDLKGLNEAII
;
A
#
# COMPACT_ATOMS: atom_id res chain seq x y z
N MET A 1 3.95 -23.43 32.44
CA MET A 1 3.01 -22.29 32.56
C MET A 1 2.65 -21.90 31.15
N ASP A 2 1.39 -22.08 30.82
CA ASP A 2 0.83 -21.87 29.49
C ASP A 2 0.83 -20.35 29.19
N VAL A 3 1.42 -19.95 28.07
CA VAL A 3 1.68 -18.54 27.71
C VAL A 3 0.41 -17.85 27.16
N SER A 4 -0.74 -18.52 27.20
CA SER A 4 -1.95 -18.15 26.46
C SER A 4 -2.98 -17.30 27.22
N ASP A 5 -2.78 -16.99 28.51
CA ASP A 5 -3.86 -16.46 29.36
C ASP A 5 -3.87 -14.92 29.57
N TRP A 6 -2.92 -14.17 29.00
CA TRP A 6 -2.75 -12.75 29.34
C TRP A 6 -3.57 -11.74 28.50
N MET A 7 -4.39 -12.19 27.54
CA MET A 7 -5.30 -11.31 26.78
C MET A 7 -6.69 -11.92 26.58
N LYS A 8 -7.33 -12.39 27.65
CA LYS A 8 -8.80 -12.58 27.65
C LYS A 8 -9.48 -11.21 27.76
N TYR A 9 -9.36 -10.37 26.73
CA TYR A 9 -10.24 -9.22 26.58
C TYR A 9 -11.67 -9.74 26.40
N GLU A 10 -12.56 -9.43 27.34
CA GLU A 10 -14.00 -9.52 27.09
C GLU A 10 -14.32 -8.61 25.91
N LEU A 11 -15.00 -9.16 24.91
CA LEU A 11 -15.55 -8.42 23.77
C LEU A 11 -16.73 -7.54 24.25
N ARG A 12 -16.46 -6.56 25.10
CA ARG A 12 -17.48 -5.64 25.62
C ARG A 12 -18.03 -4.83 24.45
N ASN A 13 -19.34 -4.90 24.24
CA ASN A 13 -20.08 -4.22 23.16
C ASN A 13 -19.73 -4.68 21.73
N PHE A 14 -19.14 -5.87 21.56
CA PHE A 14 -18.92 -6.43 20.22
C PHE A 14 -20.14 -7.25 19.77
N PRO A 15 -20.52 -7.21 18.48
CA PRO A 15 -21.71 -7.92 18.00
C PRO A 15 -21.55 -9.45 17.98
N LEU A 16 -20.34 -9.99 18.23
CA LEU A 16 -20.05 -11.42 18.25
C LEU A 16 -19.92 -11.98 19.66
N LYS A 17 -20.41 -13.21 19.86
CA LYS A 17 -20.04 -14.03 21.02
C LYS A 17 -18.57 -14.45 20.89
N ARG A 18 -17.88 -14.61 22.02
CA ARG A 18 -16.44 -14.95 22.05
C ARG A 18 -16.09 -16.19 21.21
N LYS A 19 -16.87 -17.26 21.33
CA LYS A 19 -16.66 -18.49 20.55
C LYS A 19 -16.71 -18.25 19.04
N GLU A 20 -17.70 -17.49 18.57
CA GLU A 20 -17.84 -17.17 17.14
C GLU A 20 -16.72 -16.27 16.64
N PHE A 21 -16.29 -15.32 17.48
CA PHE A 21 -15.13 -14.48 17.20
C PHE A 21 -13.86 -15.34 17.05
N ASP A 22 -13.58 -16.21 18.02
CA ASP A 22 -12.39 -17.07 18.00
C ASP A 22 -12.41 -18.00 16.77
N GLU A 23 -13.56 -18.57 16.40
CA GLU A 23 -13.72 -19.39 15.18
C GLU A 23 -13.39 -18.61 13.90
N LYS A 24 -13.87 -17.36 13.78
CA LYS A 24 -13.58 -16.50 12.62
C LYS A 24 -12.10 -16.10 12.57
N MET A 25 -11.49 -15.78 13.71
CA MET A 25 -10.07 -15.43 13.79
C MET A 25 -9.17 -16.63 13.47
N SER A 26 -9.47 -17.82 13.99
CA SER A 26 -8.74 -19.05 13.66
C SER A 26 -8.88 -19.45 12.19
N PHE A 27 -10.01 -19.17 11.55
CA PHE A 27 -10.16 -19.38 10.11
C PHE A 27 -9.33 -18.36 9.31
N ALA A 28 -9.34 -17.09 9.71
CA ALA A 28 -8.54 -16.04 9.08
C ALA A 28 -7.03 -16.32 9.17
N GLU A 29 -6.56 -16.82 10.31
CA GLU A 29 -5.16 -17.19 10.53
C GLU A 29 -4.65 -18.23 9.52
N LYS A 30 -5.49 -19.20 9.13
CA LYS A 30 -5.14 -20.20 8.10
C LYS A 30 -4.93 -19.60 6.70
N ASN A 31 -5.36 -18.36 6.49
CA ASN A 31 -5.23 -17.63 5.23
C ASN A 31 -4.18 -16.50 5.31
N LEU A 32 -3.36 -16.50 6.37
CA LEU A 32 -2.23 -15.60 6.54
C LEU A 32 -0.94 -16.40 6.35
N PHE A 33 -0.16 -16.03 5.34
CA PHE A 33 1.14 -16.63 5.02
C PHE A 33 2.24 -15.64 5.33
N SER A 34 3.19 -16.04 6.16
CA SER A 34 4.19 -15.12 6.70
C SER A 34 5.62 -15.48 6.33
N LEU A 35 6.33 -14.50 5.76
CA LEU A 35 7.75 -14.44 5.41
C LEU A 35 8.50 -13.37 6.23
N GLY A 36 7.86 -12.78 7.24
CA GLY A 36 8.44 -11.74 8.08
C GLY A 36 9.60 -12.18 8.99
N LEU A 37 10.21 -11.19 9.65
CA LEU A 37 11.41 -11.31 10.49
C LEU A 37 11.16 -11.83 11.92
N LYS A 38 9.90 -12.06 12.29
CA LYS A 38 9.38 -12.45 13.62
C LYS A 38 9.72 -11.44 14.72
N ASP A 39 9.63 -10.16 14.40
CA ASP A 39 9.76 -9.08 15.37
C ASP A 39 8.39 -8.62 15.93
N VAL A 40 8.42 -7.73 16.92
CA VAL A 40 7.21 -7.22 17.59
C VAL A 40 6.28 -6.48 16.60
N SER A 41 6.83 -5.83 15.58
CA SER A 41 6.04 -5.08 14.60
C SER A 41 5.24 -6.04 13.72
N GLU A 42 5.86 -7.14 13.31
CA GLU A 42 5.20 -8.23 12.60
C GLU A 42 4.13 -8.90 13.48
N GLU A 43 4.40 -9.17 14.76
CA GLU A 43 3.42 -9.80 15.65
C GLU A 43 2.11 -8.98 15.70
N ILE A 44 2.22 -7.66 15.83
CA ILE A 44 1.07 -6.75 15.78
C ILE A 44 0.42 -6.75 14.39
N GLY A 45 1.24 -6.70 13.32
CA GLY A 45 0.79 -6.78 11.93
C GLY A 45 -0.03 -8.04 11.66
N LYS A 46 0.35 -9.20 12.22
CA LYS A 46 -0.36 -10.48 12.09
C LYS A 46 -1.73 -10.43 12.73
N GLU A 47 -1.85 -9.85 13.92
CA GLU A 47 -3.15 -9.67 14.58
C GLU A 47 -4.07 -8.74 13.77
N ASN A 48 -3.52 -7.66 13.20
CA ASN A 48 -4.26 -6.79 12.28
C ASN A 48 -4.71 -7.55 11.03
N ALA A 49 -3.81 -8.31 10.40
CA ALA A 49 -4.13 -9.09 9.20
C ALA A 49 -5.23 -10.13 9.45
N LYS A 50 -5.19 -10.84 10.58
CA LYS A 50 -6.25 -11.78 10.96
C LYS A 50 -7.60 -11.09 11.05
N TRP A 51 -7.65 -9.91 11.69
CA TRP A 51 -8.86 -9.10 11.77
C TRP A 51 -9.37 -8.67 10.39
N PHE A 52 -8.45 -8.21 9.54
CA PHE A 52 -8.77 -7.77 8.19
C PHE A 52 -9.34 -8.90 7.34
N ILE A 53 -8.67 -10.05 7.30
CA ILE A 53 -9.11 -11.25 6.57
C ILE A 53 -10.50 -11.67 7.06
N ALA A 54 -10.71 -11.76 8.38
CA ALA A 54 -12.00 -12.15 8.96
C ALA A 54 -13.14 -11.18 8.57
N ASN A 55 -12.83 -9.88 8.49
CA ASN A 55 -13.75 -8.87 8.00
C ASN A 55 -14.09 -9.08 6.52
N ILE A 56 -13.09 -9.28 5.64
CA ILE A 56 -13.34 -9.54 4.21
C ILE A 56 -14.10 -10.85 3.99
N HIS A 57 -13.78 -11.91 4.72
CA HIS A 57 -14.55 -13.16 4.71
C HIS A 57 -16.01 -12.93 5.08
N SER A 58 -16.29 -12.08 6.08
CA SER A 58 -17.67 -11.72 6.46
C SER A 58 -18.39 -10.94 5.35
N ILE A 59 -17.66 -10.13 4.59
CA ILE A 59 -18.20 -9.44 3.40
C ILE A 59 -18.52 -10.46 2.31
N GLN A 60 -17.61 -11.40 2.03
CA GLN A 60 -17.81 -12.47 1.06
C GLN A 60 -19.06 -13.29 1.38
N GLU A 61 -19.19 -13.77 2.63
CA GLU A 61 -20.37 -14.52 3.09
C GLU A 61 -21.67 -13.73 2.84
N LYS A 62 -21.70 -12.44 3.20
CA LYS A 62 -22.89 -11.58 3.01
C LYS A 62 -23.23 -11.32 1.54
N LEU A 63 -22.25 -11.38 0.67
CA LEU A 63 -22.42 -11.22 -0.77
C LEU A 63 -22.73 -12.55 -1.47
N GLY A 64 -22.79 -13.67 -0.74
CA GLY A 64 -23.02 -15.01 -1.31
C GLY A 64 -21.77 -15.63 -1.93
N TYR A 65 -20.59 -15.14 -1.59
CA TYR A 65 -19.31 -15.61 -2.08
C TYR A 65 -18.61 -16.56 -1.11
N GLU A 66 -17.72 -17.39 -1.63
CA GLU A 66 -16.82 -18.22 -0.82
C GLU A 66 -15.75 -17.36 -0.13
N LYS A 67 -15.36 -17.75 1.08
CA LYS A 67 -14.31 -17.10 1.87
C LYS A 67 -12.93 -17.44 1.32
N LYS A 68 -12.41 -16.60 0.41
CA LYS A 68 -11.13 -16.80 -0.28
C LYS A 68 -10.08 -15.75 0.03
N ALA A 69 -10.38 -14.81 0.93
CA ALA A 69 -9.41 -13.78 1.28
C ALA A 69 -8.17 -14.33 1.99
N MET A 70 -7.01 -13.89 1.53
CA MET A 70 -5.69 -14.26 2.01
C MET A 70 -4.76 -13.06 2.02
N VAL A 71 -3.75 -13.16 2.90
CA VAL A 71 -2.65 -12.21 3.00
C VAL A 71 -1.36 -12.98 2.92
N VAL A 72 -0.46 -12.54 2.04
CA VAL A 72 0.92 -13.03 1.95
C VAL A 72 1.82 -11.88 2.36
N ASP A 73 2.46 -12.00 3.50
CA ASP A 73 3.30 -10.93 4.02
C ASP A 73 4.72 -10.96 3.43
N ALA A 74 5.38 -9.79 3.43
CA ALA A 74 6.75 -9.62 2.97
C ALA A 74 7.71 -9.44 4.17
N PRO A 75 9.04 -9.50 3.96
CA PRO A 75 10.01 -9.31 5.06
C PRO A 75 9.87 -7.99 5.83
N ASN A 76 9.23 -6.97 5.25
CA ASN A 76 8.97 -5.68 5.88
C ASN A 76 7.55 -5.57 6.46
N PHE A 77 6.87 -6.69 6.69
CA PHE A 77 5.50 -6.72 7.18
C PHE A 77 5.36 -6.13 8.58
N SER A 78 4.38 -5.24 8.73
CA SER A 78 4.14 -4.49 9.94
C SER A 78 2.68 -4.06 10.05
N PHE A 79 2.36 -3.29 11.09
CA PHE A 79 1.08 -2.64 11.27
C PHE A 79 1.09 -1.23 10.66
N GLN A 80 -0.10 -0.76 10.27
CA GLN A 80 -0.26 0.59 9.71
C GLN A 80 -0.08 1.67 10.79
N THR A 81 0.70 2.70 10.49
CA THR A 81 0.82 3.89 11.34
C THR A 81 -0.38 4.86 11.21
N SER A 82 -1.15 4.74 10.12
CA SER A 82 -2.41 5.47 9.95
C SER A 82 -3.48 4.92 10.90
N SER A 83 -3.96 5.75 11.81
CA SER A 83 -4.98 5.37 12.80
C SER A 83 -6.25 4.79 12.15
N ASN A 84 -6.65 5.31 10.98
CA ASN A 84 -7.81 4.80 10.24
C ASN A 84 -7.55 3.40 9.66
N LYS A 85 -6.39 3.18 9.01
CA LYS A 85 -6.04 1.88 8.43
C LYS A 85 -5.83 0.83 9.54
N PHE A 86 -5.14 1.20 10.62
CA PHE A 86 -4.92 0.36 11.80
C PHE A 86 -6.23 -0.11 12.42
N ARG A 87 -7.19 0.80 12.66
CA ARG A 87 -8.50 0.46 13.23
C ARG A 87 -9.33 -0.48 12.34
N ARG A 88 -9.04 -0.50 11.04
CA ARG A 88 -9.67 -1.42 10.08
C ARG A 88 -8.90 -2.74 9.91
N GLY A 89 -7.81 -2.91 10.63
CA GLY A 89 -6.95 -4.08 10.57
C GLY A 89 -6.10 -4.16 9.31
N VAL A 90 -6.08 -3.14 8.45
CA VAL A 90 -5.23 -3.16 7.24
C VAL A 90 -3.77 -3.27 7.71
N PRO A 91 -3.01 -4.29 7.31
CA PRO A 91 -1.58 -4.38 7.59
C PRO A 91 -0.74 -3.64 6.53
N GLU A 92 0.56 -3.54 6.76
CA GLU A 92 1.56 -2.86 5.89
C GLU A 92 2.64 -3.86 5.47
N GLY A 93 3.17 -3.74 4.26
CA GLY A 93 4.18 -4.66 3.73
C GLY A 93 3.62 -6.04 3.37
N ALA A 94 2.44 -6.09 2.76
CA ALA A 94 1.82 -7.35 2.36
C ALA A 94 1.11 -7.31 1.02
N TRP A 95 0.94 -8.50 0.47
CA TRP A 95 0.09 -8.78 -0.68
C TRP A 95 -1.26 -9.31 -0.22
N PHE A 96 -2.33 -8.71 -0.72
CA PHE A 96 -3.71 -8.99 -0.37
C PHE A 96 -4.44 -9.51 -1.59
N MET A 97 -5.09 -10.65 -1.42
CA MET A 97 -5.98 -11.20 -2.43
C MET A 97 -7.30 -11.56 -1.76
N TRP A 98 -8.42 -11.21 -2.38
CA TRP A 98 -9.71 -11.72 -1.90
C TRP A 98 -10.36 -12.74 -2.82
N VAL A 99 -9.94 -12.84 -4.09
CA VAL A 99 -10.27 -13.93 -5.02
C VAL A 99 -9.45 -13.81 -6.32
N ASP A 100 -9.67 -14.69 -7.29
CA ASP A 100 -9.08 -14.71 -8.64
C ASP A 100 -9.78 -13.78 -9.67
N ASN A 101 -9.97 -12.50 -9.33
CA ASN A 101 -10.63 -11.51 -10.20
C ASN A 101 -12.08 -11.85 -10.65
N THR A 102 -12.70 -12.87 -10.05
CA THR A 102 -14.07 -13.30 -10.37
C THR A 102 -15.14 -12.60 -9.53
N TYR A 103 -14.77 -11.91 -8.45
CA TYR A 103 -15.73 -11.23 -7.59
C TYR A 103 -15.80 -9.74 -7.92
N ASP A 104 -17.00 -9.29 -8.25
CA ASP A 104 -17.25 -7.89 -8.59
C ASP A 104 -17.37 -7.00 -7.35
N PHE A 105 -16.37 -7.01 -6.46
CA PHE A 105 -16.24 -6.05 -5.36
C PHE A 105 -14.80 -5.71 -4.99
N VAL A 106 -14.61 -4.48 -4.51
CA VAL A 106 -13.35 -3.99 -3.94
C VAL A 106 -13.61 -3.45 -2.53
N PRO A 107 -12.90 -3.91 -1.49
CA PRO A 107 -12.85 -3.24 -0.20
C PRO A 107 -12.26 -1.84 -0.37
N ALA A 108 -13.05 -0.79 -0.18
CA ALA A 108 -12.63 0.58 -0.47
C ALA A 108 -11.79 1.21 0.66
N ASP A 109 -11.63 0.49 1.76
CA ASP A 109 -10.99 0.96 2.97
C ASP A 109 -9.46 0.76 3.01
N PHE A 110 -8.90 0.17 1.95
CA PHE A 110 -7.45 0.08 1.75
C PHE A 110 -6.75 1.44 1.64
N GLU A 111 -7.48 2.49 1.21
CA GLU A 111 -6.94 3.84 1.00
C GLU A 111 -5.59 3.84 0.26
N ILE A 112 -5.63 3.31 -0.97
CA ILE A 112 -4.48 3.19 -1.87
C ILE A 112 -4.00 4.59 -2.25
N ASP A 113 -2.70 4.83 -2.14
CA ASP A 113 -2.09 6.13 -2.42
C ASP A 113 -1.06 6.13 -3.55
N PHE A 114 -0.76 4.95 -4.14
CA PHE A 114 0.20 4.79 -5.22
C PHE A 114 1.61 5.25 -4.85
N CYS A 115 1.94 5.17 -3.55
CA CYS A 115 3.29 5.39 -3.09
C CYS A 115 4.22 4.32 -3.67
N GLY A 116 5.45 4.71 -3.93
CA GLY A 116 6.40 3.84 -4.60
C GLY A 116 7.79 4.43 -4.68
N MET A 117 8.74 3.56 -5.01
CA MET A 117 10.16 3.88 -5.08
C MET A 117 10.66 3.72 -6.51
N LEU A 118 11.47 4.68 -6.94
CA LEU A 118 12.35 4.57 -8.07
C LEU A 118 13.79 4.48 -7.55
N ILE A 119 14.52 3.48 -8.04
CA ILE A 119 15.96 3.31 -7.81
C ILE A 119 16.63 3.49 -9.17
N GLY A 120 17.66 4.32 -9.23
CA GLY A 120 18.45 4.52 -10.45
C GLY A 120 19.91 4.81 -10.14
N THR A 121 20.76 4.60 -11.14
CA THR A 121 22.18 4.98 -11.06
C THR A 121 22.32 6.48 -11.04
N VAL A 122 23.42 6.99 -10.49
CA VAL A 122 23.74 8.41 -10.57
C VAL A 122 25.20 8.59 -10.97
N GLU A 123 25.49 9.69 -11.63
CA GLU A 123 26.83 10.08 -12.04
C GLU A 123 27.78 10.23 -10.84
N GLU A 124 29.08 10.02 -11.08
CA GLU A 124 30.08 10.02 -10.01
C GLU A 124 30.43 11.41 -9.48
N ASP A 125 30.29 12.44 -10.30
CA ASP A 125 30.69 13.82 -10.03
C ASP A 125 29.53 14.71 -9.52
N LEU A 126 28.45 14.08 -9.03
CA LEU A 126 27.29 14.78 -8.51
C LEU A 126 27.62 15.59 -7.23
N SER A 127 27.35 16.89 -7.26
CA SER A 127 27.49 17.78 -6.10
C SER A 127 26.11 18.12 -5.49
N LEU A 128 26.08 18.35 -4.17
CA LEU A 128 24.86 18.80 -3.49
C LEU A 128 24.35 20.14 -4.07
N GLU A 129 25.25 21.04 -4.43
CA GLU A 129 24.92 22.33 -5.07
C GLU A 129 24.17 22.12 -6.39
N ARG A 130 24.65 21.23 -7.26
CA ARG A 130 23.98 20.88 -8.52
C ARG A 130 22.55 20.37 -8.27
N ILE A 131 22.37 19.49 -7.28
CA ILE A 131 21.06 18.94 -6.94
C ILE A 131 20.13 20.07 -6.47
N LEU A 132 20.60 20.92 -5.55
CA LEU A 132 19.80 22.02 -5.00
C LEU A 132 19.39 23.03 -6.07
N ASP A 133 20.31 23.39 -6.97
CA ASP A 133 20.05 24.27 -8.11
C ASP A 133 19.02 23.67 -9.07
N THR A 134 19.14 22.36 -9.33
CA THR A 134 18.20 21.63 -10.19
C THR A 134 16.82 21.61 -9.56
N LEU A 135 16.72 21.25 -8.27
CA LEU A 135 15.46 21.28 -7.52
C LEU A 135 14.85 22.69 -7.46
N TYR A 136 15.67 23.74 -7.37
CA TYR A 136 15.19 25.12 -7.42
C TYR A 136 14.57 25.45 -8.78
N LYS A 137 15.28 25.17 -9.88
CA LYS A 137 14.76 25.36 -11.25
C LYS A 137 13.50 24.54 -11.52
N MET A 138 13.41 23.33 -11.00
CA MET A 138 12.23 22.45 -11.11
C MET A 138 10.98 23.03 -10.44
N ARG A 139 11.11 23.91 -9.43
CA ARG A 139 9.96 24.56 -8.79
C ARG A 139 9.30 25.60 -9.69
N GLU A 140 10.08 26.20 -10.59
CA GLU A 140 9.62 27.24 -11.51
C GLU A 140 8.99 26.63 -12.77
N LYS A 141 9.45 25.44 -13.17
CA LYS A 141 8.92 24.67 -14.30
C LYS A 141 7.56 24.03 -13.97
N ARG A 142 6.73 23.88 -15.01
CA ARG A 142 5.47 23.14 -14.96
C ARG A 142 5.66 21.81 -15.67
N TYR A 143 5.39 20.72 -14.97
CA TYR A 143 5.41 19.36 -15.51
C TYR A 143 3.99 18.81 -15.58
N GLU A 144 3.70 18.06 -16.64
CA GLU A 144 2.38 17.47 -16.84
C GLU A 144 2.48 16.04 -17.34
N ILE A 145 1.51 15.23 -16.93
CA ILE A 145 1.26 13.90 -17.48
C ILE A 145 -0.20 13.91 -17.92
N ASP A 146 -0.44 13.71 -19.21
CA ASP A 146 -1.79 13.63 -19.80
C ASP A 146 -2.66 14.86 -19.42
N ASN A 147 -2.06 16.06 -19.50
CA ASN A 147 -2.62 17.37 -19.11
C ASN A 147 -2.93 17.52 -17.61
N VAL A 148 -2.42 16.63 -16.77
CA VAL A 148 -2.51 16.73 -15.31
C VAL A 148 -1.18 17.26 -14.78
N GLU A 149 -1.19 18.47 -14.25
CA GLU A 149 -0.01 19.08 -13.61
C GLU A 149 0.48 18.24 -12.41
N ILE A 150 1.79 18.02 -12.36
CA ILE A 150 2.49 17.39 -11.24
C ILE A 150 2.64 18.40 -10.10
N GLU A 151 2.26 18.00 -8.88
CA GLU A 151 2.43 18.82 -7.69
C GLU A 151 3.90 19.25 -7.48
N ARG A 152 4.12 20.55 -7.31
CA ARG A 152 5.45 21.16 -7.15
C ARG A 152 6.09 20.91 -5.77
N SER A 153 5.31 20.44 -4.81
CA SER A 153 5.80 19.99 -3.50
C SER A 153 6.35 18.57 -3.62
N TYR A 154 7.47 18.42 -4.33
CA TYR A 154 8.05 17.12 -4.65
C TYR A 154 8.51 16.34 -3.41
N PHE A 155 9.08 17.04 -2.42
CA PHE A 155 9.72 16.48 -1.21
C PHE A 155 9.27 17.20 0.07
N TRP A 156 7.96 17.23 0.34
CA TRP A 156 7.44 17.79 1.60
C TRP A 156 7.87 16.92 2.80
N PRO A 157 8.10 17.49 4.00
CA PRO A 157 8.44 16.71 5.19
C PRO A 157 7.47 15.55 5.41
N GLY A 158 8.00 14.34 5.55
CA GLY A 158 7.22 13.11 5.68
C GLY A 158 8.00 11.88 5.21
N SER A 159 7.27 10.86 4.76
CA SER A 159 7.86 9.61 4.26
C SER A 159 8.38 9.69 2.83
N HIS A 160 8.05 10.75 2.05
CA HIS A 160 8.60 10.95 0.71
C HIS A 160 10.00 11.58 0.77
N PHE A 161 10.94 11.06 0.00
CA PHE A 161 12.33 11.50 0.06
C PHE A 161 13.07 11.28 -1.26
N LEU A 162 14.20 11.97 -1.38
CA LEU A 162 15.29 11.65 -2.31
C LEU A 162 16.53 11.36 -1.48
N LYS A 163 17.13 10.19 -1.66
CA LYS A 163 18.36 9.79 -0.96
C LYS A 163 19.39 9.30 -1.95
N LEU A 164 20.65 9.60 -1.66
CA LEU A 164 21.81 9.14 -2.40
C LEU A 164 22.59 8.14 -1.55
N TYR A 165 23.10 7.10 -2.20
CA TYR A 165 23.84 6.04 -1.55
C TYR A 165 25.10 5.73 -2.35
N ASP A 166 26.22 5.60 -1.63
CA ASP A 166 27.42 4.92 -2.12
C ASP A 166 27.24 3.41 -1.88
N VAL A 167 27.37 2.63 -2.94
CA VAL A 167 27.16 1.19 -2.94
C VAL A 167 28.49 0.51 -2.69
N LYS A 168 28.60 -0.14 -1.52
CA LYS A 168 29.76 -0.98 -1.23
C LYS A 168 29.76 -2.20 -2.13
N ASN A 169 30.69 -2.21 -3.07
CA ASN A 169 30.84 -3.28 -4.03
C ASN A 169 31.22 -4.59 -3.31
N TYR A 170 30.32 -5.57 -3.30
CA TYR A 170 30.64 -6.93 -2.88
C TYR A 170 31.18 -7.66 -4.09
N LYS A 171 32.40 -8.19 -4.01
CA LYS A 171 33.15 -8.83 -5.12
C LYS A 171 32.38 -9.86 -5.96
N ALA A 172 31.23 -10.36 -5.49
CA ALA A 172 30.37 -11.32 -6.17
C ALA A 172 29.32 -10.69 -7.12
N LEU A 173 29.09 -9.37 -7.06
CA LEU A 173 28.06 -8.68 -7.84
C LEU A 173 28.63 -7.41 -8.46
N ASP A 174 28.39 -7.21 -9.75
CA ASP A 174 28.73 -5.97 -10.44
C ASP A 174 27.62 -4.95 -10.19
N LEU A 175 27.79 -4.12 -9.16
CA LEU A 175 26.80 -3.13 -8.74
C LEU A 175 27.26 -1.71 -9.09
N PRO A 176 26.33 -0.80 -9.46
CA PRO A 176 26.65 0.61 -9.70
C PRO A 176 27.23 1.25 -8.44
N LYS A 177 28.24 2.10 -8.61
CA LYS A 177 28.93 2.76 -7.49
C LYS A 177 28.00 3.66 -6.68
N ASN A 178 27.17 4.44 -7.35
CA ASN A 178 26.22 5.34 -6.69
C ASN A 178 24.80 5.07 -7.18
N VAL A 179 23.84 5.15 -6.27
CA VAL A 179 22.40 5.05 -6.59
C VAL A 179 21.61 6.13 -5.88
N ALA A 180 20.55 6.60 -6.54
CA ALA A 180 19.51 7.39 -5.93
C ALA A 180 18.27 6.54 -5.65
N VAL A 181 17.63 6.82 -4.53
CA VAL A 181 16.30 6.29 -4.17
C VAL A 181 15.34 7.46 -4.07
N LEU A 182 14.38 7.49 -5.00
CA LEU A 182 13.33 8.47 -5.09
C LEU A 182 12.00 7.84 -4.63
N HIS A 183 11.49 8.29 -3.49
CA HIS A 183 10.25 7.81 -2.91
C HIS A 183 9.16 8.89 -2.96
N THR A 184 8.10 8.66 -3.73
CA THR A 184 6.99 9.62 -3.87
C THR A 184 5.65 8.91 -4.13
N SER A 185 4.56 9.66 -3.93
CA SER A 185 3.19 9.29 -4.30
C SER A 185 2.50 10.40 -5.11
N SER A 186 1.19 10.28 -5.33
CA SER A 186 0.37 11.29 -6.01
C SER A 186 -0.86 11.67 -5.17
N ASN A 187 -0.81 12.82 -4.46
CA ASN A 187 -1.94 13.24 -3.64
C ASN A 187 -3.17 13.55 -4.48
N LYS A 188 -3.02 14.20 -5.64
CA LYS A 188 -4.11 14.44 -6.59
C LYS A 188 -4.86 13.16 -6.96
N MET A 189 -4.13 12.11 -7.36
CA MET A 189 -4.75 10.83 -7.71
C MET A 189 -5.42 10.16 -6.51
N ARG A 190 -4.72 10.14 -5.36
CA ARG A 190 -5.28 9.62 -4.10
C ARG A 190 -6.58 10.34 -3.71
N ASN A 191 -6.62 11.66 -3.82
CA ASN A 191 -7.77 12.46 -3.42
C ASN A 191 -8.95 12.22 -4.37
N GLN A 192 -8.71 12.13 -5.68
CA GLN A 192 -9.75 11.77 -6.65
C GLN A 192 -10.37 10.39 -6.33
N LEU A 193 -9.55 9.40 -5.96
CA LEU A 193 -10.08 8.11 -5.51
C LEU A 193 -10.85 8.17 -4.20
N LYS A 194 -10.39 9.00 -3.24
CA LYS A 194 -11.12 9.21 -1.99
C LYS A 194 -12.50 9.81 -2.26
N ASP A 195 -12.60 10.76 -3.17
CA ASP A 195 -13.87 11.35 -3.58
C ASP A 195 -14.76 10.31 -4.28
N PHE A 196 -14.20 9.54 -5.23
CA PHE A 196 -14.90 8.44 -5.89
C PHE A 196 -15.48 7.43 -4.89
N VAL A 197 -14.67 6.99 -3.92
CA VAL A 197 -15.09 6.06 -2.87
C VAL A 197 -16.17 6.67 -2.00
N ARG A 198 -16.04 7.95 -1.61
CA ARG A 198 -17.05 8.64 -0.79
C ARG A 198 -18.40 8.71 -1.49
N GLU A 199 -18.42 8.90 -2.80
CA GLU A 199 -19.64 9.06 -3.59
C GLU A 199 -20.30 7.73 -3.95
N ARG A 200 -19.51 6.69 -4.21
CA ARG A 200 -20.03 5.44 -4.83
C ARG A 200 -19.96 4.20 -3.96
N ALA A 201 -19.10 4.18 -2.94
CA ALA A 201 -18.98 2.99 -2.11
C ALA A 201 -20.23 2.78 -1.24
N LYS A 202 -20.66 1.54 -1.14
CA LYS A 202 -21.75 1.12 -0.27
C LYS A 202 -21.19 0.66 1.06
N GLU A 203 -21.84 1.03 2.14
CA GLU A 203 -21.53 0.50 3.45
C GLU A 203 -22.08 -0.92 3.61
N ILE A 204 -21.24 -1.80 4.12
CA ILE A 204 -21.63 -3.13 4.55
C ILE A 204 -21.26 -3.28 6.03
N LYS A 205 -22.28 -3.54 6.85
CA LYS A 205 -22.08 -3.86 8.27
C LYS A 205 -21.61 -5.30 8.37
N THR A 206 -20.46 -5.52 8.97
CA THR A 206 -19.95 -6.85 9.32
C THR A 206 -19.93 -6.98 10.85
N PRO A 207 -19.65 -8.19 11.37
CA PRO A 207 -19.39 -8.33 12.79
C PRO A 207 -18.12 -7.59 13.26
N PHE A 208 -17.25 -7.16 12.34
CA PHE A 208 -15.99 -6.47 12.63
C PHE A 208 -16.08 -4.94 12.46
N GLY A 209 -17.26 -4.42 12.09
CA GLY A 209 -17.50 -2.98 11.94
C GLY A 209 -18.24 -2.65 10.64
N ILE A 210 -18.28 -1.37 10.29
CA ILE A 210 -18.80 -0.92 9.00
C ILE A 210 -17.62 -0.81 8.04
N THR A 211 -17.73 -1.43 6.87
CA THR A 211 -16.74 -1.36 5.80
C THR A 211 -17.38 -0.80 4.55
N ARG A 212 -16.64 0.00 3.79
CA ARG A 212 -17.09 0.48 2.48
C ARG A 212 -16.62 -0.47 1.39
N ILE A 213 -17.51 -0.80 0.47
CA ILE A 213 -17.22 -1.64 -0.68
C ILE A 213 -17.70 -0.97 -1.97
N LEU A 214 -16.93 -1.11 -3.03
CA LEU A 214 -17.35 -0.81 -4.39
C LEU A 214 -17.81 -2.12 -5.04
N ARG A 215 -18.81 -2.08 -5.92
CA ARG A 215 -19.37 -3.29 -6.56
C ARG A 215 -19.68 -3.09 -8.04
N GLY A 216 -19.65 -4.17 -8.80
CA GLY A 216 -20.09 -4.17 -10.20
C GLY A 216 -19.34 -3.13 -11.04
N SER A 217 -20.08 -2.25 -11.71
CA SER A 217 -19.51 -1.18 -12.53
C SER A 217 -18.60 -0.24 -11.75
N ASP A 218 -18.95 0.11 -10.51
CA ASP A 218 -18.14 1.02 -9.70
C ASP A 218 -16.80 0.40 -9.30
N ALA A 219 -16.77 -0.92 -9.05
CA ALA A 219 -15.52 -1.63 -8.76
C ALA A 219 -14.59 -1.66 -9.99
N ARG A 220 -15.15 -1.93 -11.18
CA ARG A 220 -14.39 -1.92 -12.45
C ARG A 220 -13.92 -0.51 -12.83
N GLU A 221 -14.72 0.51 -12.56
CA GLU A 221 -14.32 1.91 -12.82
C GLU A 221 -13.22 2.34 -11.85
N TYR A 222 -13.33 1.97 -10.58
CA TYR A 222 -12.27 2.19 -9.59
C TYR A 222 -10.95 1.52 -9.98
N GLU A 223 -10.99 0.27 -10.44
CA GLU A 223 -9.80 -0.44 -10.95
C GLU A 223 -9.13 0.32 -12.10
N LYS A 224 -9.92 0.85 -13.04
CA LYS A 224 -9.39 1.67 -14.14
C LYS A 224 -8.72 2.96 -13.63
N TYR A 225 -9.33 3.65 -12.66
CA TYR A 225 -8.71 4.82 -12.04
C TYR A 225 -7.43 4.46 -11.28
N CYS A 226 -7.41 3.33 -10.55
CA CYS A 226 -6.20 2.84 -9.89
C CYS A 226 -5.10 2.53 -10.89
N LYS A 227 -5.41 1.89 -12.02
CA LYS A 227 -4.43 1.60 -13.08
C LYS A 227 -3.81 2.89 -13.62
N TYR A 228 -4.66 3.87 -13.97
CA TYR A 228 -4.19 5.18 -14.42
C TYR A 228 -3.34 5.88 -13.36
N ALA A 229 -3.77 5.87 -12.10
CA ALA A 229 -3.04 6.49 -11.00
C ALA A 229 -1.70 5.81 -10.72
N SER A 230 -1.63 4.48 -10.83
CA SER A 230 -0.39 3.70 -10.75
C SER A 230 0.61 4.15 -11.81
N ASP A 231 0.16 4.24 -13.06
CA ASP A 231 1.00 4.61 -14.19
C ASP A 231 1.43 6.08 -14.11
N PHE A 232 0.52 6.96 -13.69
CA PHE A 232 0.82 8.36 -13.40
C PHE A 232 1.92 8.49 -12.33
N SER A 233 1.82 7.77 -11.21
CA SER A 233 2.83 7.83 -10.13
C SER A 233 4.21 7.33 -10.59
N LYS A 234 4.26 6.28 -11.42
CA LYS A 234 5.51 5.78 -12.01
C LYS A 234 6.12 6.80 -12.96
N ARG A 235 5.33 7.35 -13.89
CA ARG A 235 5.76 8.39 -14.85
C ARG A 235 6.22 9.66 -14.12
N LYS A 236 5.53 10.06 -13.05
CA LYS A 236 5.94 11.17 -12.19
C LYS A 236 7.34 10.92 -11.62
N ARG A 237 7.59 9.75 -11.01
CA ARG A 237 8.93 9.42 -10.50
C ARG A 237 9.98 9.43 -11.59
N GLN A 238 9.66 8.91 -12.78
CA GLN A 238 10.56 8.90 -13.92
C GLN A 238 10.97 10.31 -14.33
N ILE A 239 10.01 11.20 -14.57
CA ILE A 239 10.26 12.60 -14.94
C ILE A 239 11.11 13.31 -13.88
N LEU A 240 10.76 13.11 -12.60
CA LEU A 240 11.52 13.73 -11.51
C LEU A 240 12.96 13.19 -11.44
N PHE A 241 13.17 11.91 -11.70
CA PHE A 241 14.50 11.32 -11.69
C PHE A 241 15.35 11.82 -12.86
N GLU A 242 14.82 11.78 -14.09
CA GLU A 242 15.51 12.22 -15.31
C GLU A 242 15.83 13.72 -15.31
N GLU A 243 15.03 14.54 -14.62
CA GLU A 243 15.33 15.96 -14.49
C GLU A 243 16.45 16.22 -13.47
N ILE A 244 16.65 15.33 -12.49
CA ILE A 244 17.64 15.50 -11.42
C ILE A 244 18.98 14.84 -11.77
N PHE A 245 18.97 13.69 -12.45
CA PHE A 245 20.14 12.84 -12.67
C PHE A 245 20.29 12.42 -14.13
N ASP A 246 21.53 12.26 -14.56
CA ASP A 246 21.89 11.70 -15.87
C ASP A 246 22.15 10.19 -15.76
N GLY A 247 21.23 9.48 -15.11
CA GLY A 247 21.36 8.08 -14.74
C GLY A 247 20.35 7.15 -15.40
N GLU A 248 20.54 5.85 -15.21
CA GLU A 248 19.64 4.80 -15.68
C GLU A 248 18.73 4.33 -14.54
N THR A 249 17.46 4.12 -14.86
CA THR A 249 16.50 3.55 -13.91
C THR A 249 16.73 2.05 -13.76
N ILE A 250 16.99 1.61 -12.53
CA ILE A 250 17.14 0.19 -12.17
C ILE A 250 15.75 -0.43 -11.87
N ALA A 251 14.93 0.30 -11.11
CA ALA A 251 13.59 -0.16 -10.72
C ALA A 251 12.65 1.02 -10.49
N ASN A 252 11.37 0.88 -10.83
CA ASN A 252 10.34 1.88 -10.56
C ASN A 252 9.00 1.19 -10.27
N HIS A 253 8.70 1.00 -8.98
CA HIS A 253 7.54 0.24 -8.55
C HIS A 253 6.73 0.98 -7.49
N ASN A 254 5.40 0.83 -7.58
CA ASN A 254 4.51 1.16 -6.47
C ASN A 254 4.60 0.04 -5.44
N HIS A 255 4.65 0.40 -4.16
CA HIS A 255 4.53 -0.55 -3.04
C HIS A 255 3.13 -0.53 -2.40
N CYS A 256 2.31 0.48 -2.70
CA CYS A 256 0.91 0.56 -2.31
C CYS A 256 0.07 0.74 -3.58
N ASP A 257 -0.65 -0.29 -4.02
CA ASP A 257 -1.25 -0.34 -5.35
C ASP A 257 -2.39 -1.36 -5.44
N LEU A 258 -3.32 -1.15 -6.38
CA LEU A 258 -4.30 -2.16 -6.77
C LEU A 258 -3.75 -2.89 -8.01
N LYS A 259 -3.42 -4.17 -7.87
CA LYS A 259 -2.84 -4.98 -8.97
C LYS A 259 -3.88 -5.56 -9.90
N GLY A 260 -5.10 -5.75 -9.39
CA GLY A 260 -6.28 -6.11 -10.16
C GLY A 260 -7.53 -5.91 -9.31
N LEU A 261 -8.70 -6.17 -9.90
CA LEU A 261 -9.98 -6.00 -9.23
C LEU A 261 -10.03 -6.65 -7.84
N ASN A 262 -9.35 -7.77 -7.62
CA ASN A 262 -9.37 -8.50 -6.35
C ASN A 262 -8.02 -8.65 -5.65
N GLU A 263 -7.06 -7.77 -5.99
CA GLU A 263 -5.68 -7.88 -5.57
C GLU A 263 -5.04 -6.51 -5.27
N ALA A 264 -4.41 -6.38 -4.11
CA ALA A 264 -3.71 -5.16 -3.69
C ALA A 264 -2.36 -5.48 -3.03
N ILE A 265 -1.40 -4.57 -3.17
CA ILE A 265 -0.20 -4.52 -2.33
C ILE A 265 -0.29 -3.27 -1.45
N ILE A 266 0.04 -3.38 -0.18
CA ILE A 266 0.00 -2.27 0.79
C ILE A 266 1.19 -2.39 1.73
#